data_AF-A0A4D6L6M7-F1
#
_entry.id   AF-A0A4D6L6M7-F1
#
_cell.length_a   1.000
_cell.length_b   1.000
_cell.length_c   1.000
_cell.angle_alpha   90.00
_cell.angle_beta   90.00
_cell.angle_gamma   90.00
#
_symmetry.space_group_name_H-M   'P 1'
#
loop_
_entity.id
_entity.type
_entity.pdbx_description
1 polymer ?
#
loop_
_entity_poly.entity_id
_entity_poly.type
_entity_poly.pdbx_seq_one_letter_code
_entity_poly.pdbx_strand_id
1 'polypeptide(L)'
;MTRKRIQIKKIDNISSRQVTFSKRRKGLFKKAQELSTLCDADIALIVFSATSKLFDYASSSMQQVIERRDRHSAMHRLDRPSMELQIESDSNDILRKKVEDKNHELRHLNGEDLQGLTLQELQKIEEHLKRGLTNVSKVKDEKVMQEINNLKRKLHSLQLSATMFDYVAHTGCGTNAGKPKIETGLKECILSGLLSVDGLKVLHMDRNDYYGGASTSLNLTQLWKRFRSDDKPPEDLGSSREYNVDMIPKFMMANGALVRVLIHTDVTKYLNFKAVDGSFVYNKGKIYKVPATDVEALKSPLMGLFEKRRARKFFIYVQDYDQNDPKSHEGLDLNQTTARQLISKYGLEDDTIDFIGHALALHRDDSYLDEPAKDFVERVKIYAESLARFQGGSPYIYPLYGLGELPQAFARLSAVYGGTYMLNKPECKVEFDENGKAIGVTSEGETAKCKKVVCDPSYLSDKVQKVGRVSRAICIMSHPIPETNDSHSAQVILPQKQLGRKSDMYLFCCSYAHNVAPKGKFIAFVTTEAETEHPEVELKPGIDLLGPVDEIFYDMYDRFEPCNDHEADGCFISTSYDPTTHFETTVKDVVGMYSKITGKVLDLSVDLSAASAATED
;
A
#
# COMPACT_ATOMS: atom_id res chain seq x y z
N MET A 1 -3.71 9.82 -64.53
CA MET A 1 -3.36 9.09 -63.29
C MET A 1 -4.37 7.98 -63.05
N THR A 2 -3.99 6.74 -63.31
CA THR A 2 -4.85 5.54 -63.23
C THR A 2 -5.18 5.22 -61.76
N ARG A 3 -6.48 5.19 -61.38
CA ARG A 3 -6.95 4.78 -60.05
C ARG A 3 -6.59 3.31 -59.83
N LYS A 4 -5.59 3.01 -58.99
CA LYS A 4 -5.31 1.63 -58.54
C LYS A 4 -6.52 1.11 -57.76
N ARG A 5 -7.02 -0.07 -58.14
CA ARG A 5 -8.13 -0.75 -57.46
C ARG A 5 -7.62 -1.26 -56.11
N ILE A 6 -8.22 -0.78 -55.01
CA ILE A 6 -7.85 -1.16 -53.64
C ILE A 6 -8.67 -2.37 -53.23
N GLN A 7 -8.05 -3.41 -52.65
CA GLN A 7 -8.76 -4.55 -52.07
C GLN A 7 -9.67 -4.12 -50.92
N ILE A 8 -10.87 -4.69 -50.82
CA ILE A 8 -11.81 -4.44 -49.72
C ILE A 8 -11.38 -5.28 -48.51
N LYS A 9 -10.40 -4.76 -47.77
CA LYS A 9 -9.96 -5.26 -46.47
C LYS A 9 -9.54 -4.10 -45.58
N LYS A 10 -9.41 -4.33 -44.27
CA LYS A 10 -8.93 -3.31 -43.33
C LYS A 10 -7.51 -2.88 -43.72
N ILE A 11 -7.25 -1.57 -43.73
CA ILE A 11 -5.91 -1.01 -44.01
C ILE A 11 -5.12 -1.05 -42.70
N ASP A 12 -4.01 -1.77 -42.64
CA ASP A 12 -3.25 -1.95 -41.39
C ASP A 12 -2.49 -0.69 -40.99
N ASN A 13 -1.84 -0.03 -41.96
CA ASN A 13 -1.12 1.22 -41.74
C ASN A 13 -2.06 2.35 -41.28
N ILE A 14 -1.79 2.90 -40.09
CA ILE A 14 -2.66 3.85 -39.39
C ILE A 14 -2.83 5.15 -40.20
N SER A 15 -1.74 5.75 -40.66
CA SER A 15 -1.76 7.02 -41.41
C SER A 15 -2.51 6.87 -42.74
N SER A 16 -2.27 5.78 -43.46
CA SER A 16 -2.97 5.47 -44.72
C SER A 16 -4.46 5.20 -44.50
N ARG A 17 -4.82 4.54 -43.39
CA ARG A 17 -6.21 4.28 -42.99
C ARG A 17 -6.94 5.59 -42.67
N GLN A 18 -6.29 6.52 -41.95
CA GLN A 18 -6.88 7.81 -41.59
C GLN A 18 -7.10 8.70 -42.82
N VAL A 19 -6.11 8.78 -43.72
CA VAL A 19 -6.26 9.53 -44.99
C VAL A 19 -7.38 8.94 -45.85
N THR A 20 -7.47 7.61 -45.92
CA THR A 20 -8.51 6.92 -46.70
C THR A 20 -9.90 7.11 -46.09
N PHE A 21 -10.02 7.04 -44.76
CA PHE A 21 -11.27 7.33 -44.04
C PHE A 21 -11.78 8.74 -44.37
N SER A 22 -10.93 9.76 -44.25
CA SER A 22 -11.30 11.14 -44.53
C SER A 22 -11.81 11.33 -45.98
N LYS A 23 -11.13 10.71 -46.96
CA LYS A 23 -11.54 10.77 -48.38
C LYS A 23 -12.85 10.01 -48.64
N ARG A 24 -13.00 8.79 -48.13
CA ARG A 24 -14.20 7.95 -48.35
C ARG A 24 -15.42 8.50 -47.61
N ARG A 25 -15.26 8.98 -46.38
CA ARG A 25 -16.33 9.65 -45.63
C ARG A 25 -16.87 10.86 -46.39
N LYS A 26 -15.98 11.74 -46.87
CA LYS A 26 -16.38 12.91 -47.67
C LYS A 26 -17.10 12.50 -48.97
N GLY A 27 -16.62 11.44 -49.63
CA GLY A 27 -17.29 10.88 -50.80
C GLY A 27 -18.67 10.27 -50.50
N LEU A 28 -18.82 9.61 -49.36
CA LEU A 28 -20.09 9.04 -48.91
C LEU A 28 -21.12 10.14 -48.60
N PHE A 29 -20.71 11.19 -47.88
CA PHE A 29 -21.59 12.31 -47.56
C PHE A 29 -22.02 13.05 -48.82
N LYS A 30 -21.11 13.25 -49.78
CA LYS A 30 -21.45 13.84 -51.07
C LYS A 30 -22.50 13.01 -51.82
N LYS A 31 -22.36 11.68 -51.85
CA LYS A 31 -23.36 10.80 -52.50
C LYS A 31 -24.71 10.83 -51.80
N ALA A 32 -24.73 10.86 -50.46
CA ALA A 32 -25.97 10.97 -49.69
C ALA A 32 -26.66 12.31 -49.95
N GLN A 33 -25.89 13.40 -50.03
CA GLN A 33 -26.41 14.71 -50.39
C GLN A 33 -26.94 14.76 -51.82
N GLU A 34 -26.22 14.20 -52.79
CA GLU A 34 -26.66 14.11 -54.18
C GLU A 34 -27.96 13.30 -54.29
N LEU A 35 -28.05 12.14 -53.62
CA LEU A 35 -29.26 11.31 -53.63
C LEU A 35 -30.45 12.03 -52.99
N SER A 36 -30.22 12.71 -51.86
CA SER A 36 -31.26 13.51 -51.21
C SER A 36 -31.75 14.64 -52.12
N THR A 37 -30.84 15.36 -52.77
CA THR A 37 -31.16 16.49 -53.63
C THR A 37 -31.85 16.06 -54.93
N LEU A 38 -31.38 14.98 -55.57
CA LEU A 38 -31.88 14.54 -56.87
C LEU A 38 -33.18 13.75 -56.79
N CYS A 39 -33.43 13.08 -55.67
CA CYS A 39 -34.56 12.16 -55.51
C CYS A 39 -35.52 12.56 -54.39
N ASP A 40 -35.35 13.74 -53.80
CA ASP A 40 -36.11 14.23 -52.65
C ASP A 40 -36.19 13.20 -51.50
N ALA A 41 -35.05 12.55 -51.24
CA ALA A 41 -34.95 11.48 -50.26
C ALA A 41 -34.48 12.02 -48.90
N ASP A 42 -35.25 11.72 -47.84
CA ASP A 42 -34.85 11.94 -46.46
C ASP A 42 -33.76 10.93 -46.05
N ILE A 43 -32.52 11.41 -45.91
CA ILE A 43 -31.34 10.60 -45.60
C ILE A 43 -30.64 11.13 -44.35
N ALA A 44 -30.20 10.21 -43.48
CA ALA A 44 -29.35 10.46 -42.33
C ALA A 44 -28.18 9.44 -42.28
N LEU A 45 -26.97 9.90 -41.96
CA LEU A 45 -25.75 9.11 -41.83
C LEU A 45 -25.01 9.47 -40.54
N ILE A 46 -24.60 8.44 -39.79
CA ILE A 46 -23.83 8.55 -38.54
C ILE A 46 -22.58 7.67 -38.68
N VAL A 47 -21.40 8.24 -38.45
CA VAL A 47 -20.11 7.55 -38.61
C VAL A 47 -19.18 7.84 -37.44
N PHE A 48 -18.72 6.80 -36.75
CA PHE A 48 -17.68 6.89 -35.71
C PHE A 48 -16.32 6.50 -36.27
N SER A 49 -15.28 7.28 -35.99
CA SER A 49 -13.90 6.88 -36.29
C SER A 49 -13.37 5.87 -35.26
N ALA A 50 -12.26 5.22 -35.59
CA ALA A 50 -11.52 4.36 -34.63
C ALA A 50 -10.94 5.12 -33.42
N THR A 51 -11.01 6.46 -33.43
CA THR A 51 -10.65 7.33 -32.30
C THR A 51 -11.89 7.83 -31.56
N SER A 52 -13.02 7.13 -31.71
CA SER A 52 -14.32 7.45 -31.10
C SER A 52 -14.90 8.83 -31.45
N LYS A 53 -14.44 9.47 -32.53
CA LYS A 53 -14.94 10.78 -32.96
C LYS A 53 -16.15 10.61 -33.88
N LEU A 54 -17.25 11.29 -33.55
CA LEU A 54 -18.50 11.29 -34.32
C LEU A 54 -18.41 12.22 -35.53
N PHE A 55 -18.93 11.76 -36.67
CA PHE A 55 -19.20 12.53 -37.87
C PHE A 55 -20.56 12.14 -38.44
N ASP A 56 -21.40 13.11 -38.73
CA ASP A 56 -22.76 12.88 -39.19
C ASP A 56 -23.16 13.78 -40.36
N TYR A 57 -24.20 13.37 -41.07
CA TYR A 57 -24.86 14.12 -42.14
C TYR A 57 -26.36 13.83 -42.10
N ALA A 58 -27.19 14.86 -42.20
CA ALA A 58 -28.62 14.73 -42.41
C ALA A 58 -29.05 15.67 -43.55
N SER A 59 -30.00 15.20 -44.35
CA SER A 59 -30.63 15.97 -45.43
C SER A 59 -31.46 17.15 -44.91
N SER A 60 -32.21 16.94 -43.82
CA SER A 60 -33.03 17.94 -43.13
C SER A 60 -32.60 18.10 -41.67
N SER A 61 -33.10 17.25 -40.76
CA SER A 61 -32.69 17.15 -39.36
C SER A 61 -32.57 15.70 -38.95
N MET A 62 -31.50 15.36 -38.23
CA MET A 62 -31.25 14.01 -37.73
C MET A 62 -32.43 13.48 -36.89
N GLN A 63 -33.00 14.34 -36.03
CA GLN A 63 -34.13 13.98 -35.17
C GLN A 63 -35.38 13.66 -35.99
N GLN A 64 -35.69 14.47 -37.01
CA GLN A 64 -36.88 14.29 -37.84
C GLN A 64 -36.84 12.98 -38.64
N VAL A 65 -35.67 12.62 -39.19
CA VAL A 65 -35.51 11.36 -39.93
C VAL A 65 -35.65 10.14 -39.01
N ILE A 66 -35.13 10.21 -37.78
CA ILE A 66 -35.27 9.16 -36.77
C ILE A 66 -36.73 9.02 -36.32
N GLU A 67 -37.42 10.12 -36.03
CA GLU A 67 -38.84 10.10 -35.66
C GLU A 67 -39.73 9.55 -36.78
N ARG A 68 -39.37 9.80 -38.05
CA ARG A 68 -40.09 9.25 -39.20
C ARG A 68 -39.92 7.73 -39.31
N ARG A 69 -38.71 7.22 -39.03
CA ARG A 69 -38.46 5.77 -38.90
C ARG A 69 -39.34 5.17 -37.82
N ASP A 70 -39.33 5.77 -36.63
CA ASP A 70 -40.02 5.23 -35.45
C ASP A 70 -41.52 5.09 -35.67
N ARG A 71 -42.13 6.12 -36.26
CA ARG A 71 -43.55 6.10 -36.65
C ARG A 71 -43.86 5.02 -37.70
N HIS A 72 -42.98 4.82 -38.67
CA HIS A 72 -43.17 3.79 -39.70
C HIS A 72 -43.03 2.37 -39.12
N SER A 73 -42.09 2.14 -38.19
CA SER A 73 -41.98 0.88 -37.46
C SER A 73 -43.18 0.59 -36.54
N ALA A 74 -43.87 1.62 -36.05
CA ALA A 74 -45.09 1.46 -35.27
C ALA A 74 -46.31 1.05 -36.13
N MET A 75 -46.44 1.57 -37.35
CA MET A 75 -47.55 1.21 -38.26
C MET A 75 -47.47 -0.25 -38.74
N HIS A 76 -46.27 -0.79 -38.96
CA HIS A 76 -46.08 -2.20 -39.36
C HIS A 76 -46.41 -3.23 -38.26
N ARG A 77 -46.70 -2.80 -37.02
CA ARG A 77 -47.10 -3.68 -35.92
C ARG A 77 -48.60 -4.00 -35.85
N LEU A 78 -49.44 -3.31 -36.60
CA LEU A 78 -50.91 -3.42 -36.49
C LEU A 78 -51.54 -4.55 -37.33
N ASP A 79 -50.76 -5.31 -38.11
CA ASP A 79 -51.28 -6.24 -39.14
C ASP A 79 -51.01 -7.75 -38.86
N ARG A 80 -50.86 -8.19 -37.60
CA ARG A 80 -50.76 -9.63 -37.23
C ARG A 80 -51.90 -10.09 -36.31
N PRO A 81 -52.43 -11.33 -36.45
CA PRO A 81 -53.67 -11.74 -35.78
C PRO A 81 -53.55 -11.80 -34.25
N SER A 82 -54.59 -11.30 -33.59
CA SER A 82 -54.67 -10.89 -32.16
C SER A 82 -54.30 -11.88 -31.05
N MET A 83 -54.05 -13.17 -31.32
CA MET A 83 -53.76 -14.16 -30.26
C MET A 83 -52.28 -14.25 -29.87
N GLU A 84 -51.34 -13.99 -30.78
CA GLU A 84 -49.90 -13.99 -30.44
C GLU A 84 -49.50 -12.72 -29.66
N LEU A 85 -50.17 -11.58 -29.92
CA LEU A 85 -49.90 -10.31 -29.26
C LEU A 85 -50.30 -10.29 -27.78
N GLN A 86 -51.35 -11.01 -27.35
CA GLN A 86 -51.70 -11.11 -25.93
C GLN A 86 -50.68 -11.95 -25.15
N ILE A 87 -50.19 -13.05 -25.72
CA ILE A 87 -49.19 -13.92 -25.09
C ILE A 87 -47.82 -13.22 -25.01
N GLU A 88 -47.43 -12.48 -26.05
CA GLU A 88 -46.20 -11.67 -26.04
C GLU A 88 -46.28 -10.43 -25.16
N SER A 89 -47.45 -9.78 -25.06
CA SER A 89 -47.71 -8.65 -24.16
C SER A 89 -47.57 -9.08 -22.71
N ASP A 90 -48.29 -10.13 -22.32
CA ASP A 90 -48.26 -10.66 -20.95
C ASP A 90 -46.86 -11.16 -20.59
N SER A 91 -46.16 -11.82 -21.54
CA SER A 91 -44.78 -12.27 -21.32
C SER A 91 -43.80 -11.11 -21.19
N ASN A 92 -43.95 -10.03 -21.98
CA ASN A 92 -43.10 -8.85 -21.90
C ASN A 92 -43.36 -8.03 -20.64
N ASP A 93 -44.60 -7.93 -20.18
CA ASP A 93 -44.94 -7.23 -18.94
C ASP A 93 -44.45 -8.01 -17.72
N ILE A 94 -44.55 -9.34 -17.74
CA ILE A 94 -43.93 -10.21 -16.73
C ILE A 94 -42.41 -10.06 -16.75
N LEU A 95 -41.79 -10.06 -17.93
CA LEU A 95 -40.34 -9.87 -18.07
C LEU A 95 -39.88 -8.49 -17.61
N ARG A 96 -40.60 -7.42 -17.94
CA ARG A 96 -40.31 -6.05 -17.48
C ARG A 96 -40.40 -5.94 -15.98
N LYS A 97 -41.47 -6.47 -15.38
CA LYS A 97 -41.62 -6.52 -13.92
C LYS A 97 -40.49 -7.30 -13.27
N LYS A 98 -40.10 -8.43 -13.86
CA LYS A 98 -38.97 -9.25 -13.35
C LYS A 98 -37.62 -8.54 -13.48
N VAL A 99 -37.43 -7.72 -14.52
CA VAL A 99 -36.24 -6.87 -14.70
C VAL A 99 -36.24 -5.72 -13.69
N GLU A 100 -37.38 -5.08 -13.43
CA GLU A 100 -37.53 -4.05 -12.41
C GLU A 100 -37.27 -4.62 -11.01
N ASP A 101 -37.86 -5.76 -10.66
CA ASP A 101 -37.63 -6.45 -9.39
C ASP A 101 -36.16 -6.84 -9.22
N LYS A 102 -35.50 -7.33 -10.29
CA LYS A 102 -34.08 -7.68 -10.26
C LYS A 102 -33.16 -6.47 -10.17
N ASN A 103 -33.50 -5.37 -10.83
CA ASN A 103 -32.75 -4.11 -10.71
C ASN A 103 -32.88 -3.53 -9.30
N HIS A 104 -34.06 -3.64 -8.68
CA HIS A 104 -34.28 -3.25 -7.30
C HIS A 104 -33.46 -4.12 -6.32
N GLU A 105 -33.43 -5.43 -6.54
CA GLU A 105 -32.58 -6.35 -5.75
C GLU A 105 -31.08 -6.03 -5.90
N LEU A 106 -30.63 -5.67 -7.11
CA LEU A 106 -29.23 -5.26 -7.35
C LEU A 106 -28.87 -3.95 -6.63
N ARG A 107 -29.77 -2.97 -6.59
CA ARG A 107 -29.55 -1.73 -5.83
C ARG A 107 -29.37 -1.99 -4.34
N HIS A 108 -30.21 -2.84 -3.75
CA HIS A 108 -30.06 -3.26 -2.36
C HIS A 108 -28.72 -3.98 -2.09
N LEU A 109 -28.28 -4.85 -3.01
CA LEU A 109 -26.98 -5.53 -2.89
C LEU A 109 -25.79 -4.55 -3.02
N ASN A 110 -25.97 -3.44 -3.74
CA ASN A 110 -24.98 -2.36 -3.86
C ASN A 110 -25.02 -1.36 -2.69
N GLY A 111 -25.93 -1.53 -1.73
CA GLY A 111 -26.07 -0.64 -0.57
C GLY A 111 -26.94 0.60 -0.81
N GLU A 112 -27.65 0.65 -1.94
CA GLU A 112 -28.60 1.71 -2.30
C GLU A 112 -30.02 1.34 -1.84
N ASP A 113 -30.90 2.34 -1.66
CA ASP A 113 -32.33 2.18 -1.32
C ASP A 113 -32.63 1.31 -0.08
N LEU A 114 -31.69 1.21 0.89
CA LEU A 114 -31.85 0.40 2.10
C LEU A 114 -32.90 0.92 3.11
N GLN A 115 -33.42 2.13 2.88
CA GLN A 115 -34.35 2.81 3.78
C GLN A 115 -35.74 2.17 3.69
N GLY A 116 -36.21 1.54 4.78
CA GLY A 116 -37.52 0.88 4.83
C GLY A 116 -37.47 -0.65 4.89
N LEU A 117 -36.28 -1.26 4.78
CA LEU A 117 -36.08 -2.69 4.99
C LEU A 117 -36.12 -3.06 6.47
N THR A 118 -36.67 -4.23 6.78
CA THR A 118 -36.65 -4.78 8.14
C THR A 118 -35.28 -5.39 8.47
N LEU A 119 -34.98 -5.54 9.76
CA LEU A 119 -33.72 -6.15 10.23
C LEU A 119 -33.49 -7.56 9.64
N GLN A 120 -34.56 -8.35 9.51
CA GLN A 120 -34.47 -9.70 8.93
C GLN A 120 -34.11 -9.67 7.44
N GLU A 121 -34.62 -8.69 6.69
CA GLU A 121 -34.31 -8.53 5.27
C GLU A 121 -32.87 -8.05 5.05
N LEU A 122 -32.38 -7.15 5.91
CA LEU A 122 -30.98 -6.72 5.90
C LEU A 122 -30.02 -7.86 6.24
N GLN A 123 -30.34 -8.71 7.23
CA GLN A 123 -29.56 -9.91 7.54
C GLN A 123 -29.50 -10.90 6.37
N LYS A 124 -30.61 -11.04 5.62
CA LYS A 124 -30.66 -11.90 4.44
C LYS A 124 -29.79 -11.38 3.30
N ILE A 125 -29.73 -10.07 3.11
CA ILE A 125 -28.82 -9.41 2.15
C ILE A 125 -27.36 -9.63 2.56
N GLU A 126 -27.05 -9.46 3.85
CA GLU A 126 -25.71 -9.69 4.40
C GLU A 126 -25.24 -11.14 4.20
N GLU A 127 -26.10 -12.13 4.47
CA GLU A 127 -25.79 -13.54 4.21
C GLU A 127 -25.55 -13.83 2.73
N HIS A 128 -26.34 -13.22 1.84
CA HIS A 128 -26.16 -13.39 0.40
C HIS A 128 -24.82 -12.81 -0.08
N LEU A 129 -24.45 -11.62 0.39
CA LEU A 129 -23.16 -11.00 0.08
C LEU A 129 -22.00 -11.81 0.65
N LYS A 130 -22.09 -12.29 1.89
CA LYS A 130 -21.09 -13.17 2.51
C LYS A 130 -20.89 -14.47 1.72
N ARG A 131 -21.99 -15.08 1.25
CA ARG A 131 -21.93 -16.30 0.42
C ARG A 131 -21.34 -16.02 -0.96
N GLY A 132 -21.71 -14.91 -1.58
CA GLY A 132 -21.14 -14.45 -2.84
C GLY A 132 -19.63 -14.22 -2.74
N LEU A 133 -19.20 -13.50 -1.71
CA LEU A 133 -17.79 -13.26 -1.41
C LEU A 133 -17.03 -14.57 -1.19
N THR A 134 -17.58 -15.49 -0.40
CA THR A 134 -16.97 -16.81 -0.15
C THR A 134 -16.79 -17.59 -1.46
N ASN A 135 -17.79 -17.57 -2.35
CA ASN A 135 -17.69 -18.24 -3.64
C ASN A 135 -16.66 -17.59 -4.57
N VAL A 136 -16.61 -16.25 -4.62
CA VAL A 136 -15.62 -15.51 -5.41
C VAL A 136 -14.21 -15.78 -4.91
N SER A 137 -13.99 -15.74 -3.59
CA SER A 137 -12.71 -16.10 -2.99
C SER A 137 -12.31 -17.54 -3.31
N LYS A 138 -13.24 -18.50 -3.17
CA LYS A 138 -12.96 -19.90 -3.52
C LYS A 138 -12.58 -20.09 -4.99
N VAL A 139 -13.29 -19.45 -5.92
CA VAL A 139 -12.97 -19.52 -7.37
C VAL A 139 -11.64 -18.83 -7.66
N LYS A 140 -11.33 -17.72 -6.97
CA LYS A 140 -10.03 -17.05 -7.05
C LYS A 140 -8.92 -18.00 -6.58
N ASP A 141 -9.09 -18.66 -5.44
CA ASP A 141 -8.13 -19.62 -4.89
C ASP A 141 -7.93 -20.82 -5.81
N GLU A 142 -9.01 -21.37 -6.38
CA GLU A 142 -8.95 -22.47 -7.35
C GLU A 142 -8.22 -22.07 -8.64
N LYS A 143 -8.47 -20.87 -9.18
CA LYS A 143 -7.77 -20.35 -10.36
C LYS A 143 -6.29 -20.11 -10.08
N VAL A 144 -5.97 -19.53 -8.92
CA VAL A 144 -4.60 -19.34 -8.46
C VAL A 144 -3.89 -20.68 -8.33
N MET A 145 -4.53 -21.68 -7.72
CA MET A 145 -3.98 -23.04 -7.61
C MET A 145 -3.80 -23.73 -8.98
N GLN A 146 -4.70 -23.51 -9.93
CA GLN A 146 -4.54 -23.99 -11.30
C GLN A 146 -3.38 -23.31 -12.03
N GLU A 147 -3.19 -22.00 -11.87
CA GLU A 147 -2.03 -21.28 -12.41
C GLU A 147 -0.74 -21.78 -11.76
N ILE A 148 -0.71 -21.95 -10.43
CA ILE A 148 0.41 -22.54 -9.70
C ILE A 148 0.73 -23.94 -10.24
N ASN A 149 -0.27 -24.79 -10.47
CA ASN A 149 -0.05 -26.13 -11.00
C ASN A 149 0.44 -26.13 -12.45
N ASN A 150 -0.06 -25.21 -13.29
CA ASN A 150 0.45 -25.02 -14.65
C ASN A 150 1.90 -24.50 -14.64
N LEU A 151 2.23 -23.60 -13.72
CA LEU A 151 3.59 -23.11 -13.50
C LEU A 151 4.50 -24.23 -12.97
N LYS A 152 4.03 -25.09 -12.05
CA LYS A 152 4.75 -26.29 -11.59
C LYS A 152 5.04 -27.28 -12.72
N ARG A 153 4.10 -27.49 -13.65
CA ARG A 153 4.33 -28.33 -14.85
C ARG A 153 5.34 -27.69 -15.80
N LYS A 154 5.27 -26.37 -16.01
CA LYS A 154 6.29 -25.63 -16.77
C LYS A 154 7.66 -25.67 -16.07
N LEU A 155 7.70 -25.60 -14.74
CA LEU A 155 8.90 -25.73 -13.92
C LEU A 155 9.55 -27.11 -14.11
N HIS A 156 8.77 -28.18 -14.08
CA HIS A 156 9.28 -29.54 -14.35
C HIS A 156 9.86 -29.67 -15.78
N SER A 157 9.32 -28.92 -16.75
CA SER A 157 9.90 -28.87 -18.10
C SER A 157 11.16 -27.99 -18.20
N LEU A 158 11.35 -27.04 -17.28
CA LEU A 158 12.50 -26.11 -17.24
C LEU A 158 13.64 -26.60 -16.32
N GLN A 159 13.39 -27.49 -15.36
CA GLN A 159 14.41 -28.13 -14.52
C GLN A 159 15.44 -28.96 -15.32
N LEU A 160 15.16 -29.28 -16.58
CA LEU A 160 16.11 -29.91 -17.50
C LEU A 160 17.14 -28.95 -18.11
N SER A 161 17.10 -27.64 -17.82
CA SER A 161 18.15 -26.69 -18.18
C SER A 161 18.61 -25.84 -16.99
N ALA A 162 19.71 -26.25 -16.34
CA ALA A 162 20.34 -25.49 -15.27
C ALA A 162 20.73 -24.08 -15.77
N THR A 163 20.02 -23.05 -15.33
CA THR A 163 20.36 -21.65 -15.60
C THR A 163 20.86 -21.00 -14.31
N MET A 164 21.97 -20.27 -14.43
CA MET A 164 22.62 -19.54 -13.35
C MET A 164 21.74 -18.34 -12.94
N PHE A 165 21.38 -18.23 -11.66
CA PHE A 165 20.67 -17.07 -11.11
C PHE A 165 21.69 -16.00 -10.74
N ASP A 166 21.38 -14.72 -10.97
CA ASP A 166 22.29 -13.64 -10.60
C ASP A 166 22.17 -13.30 -9.11
N TYR A 167 21.00 -13.51 -8.50
CA TYR A 167 20.69 -13.14 -7.11
C TYR A 167 19.79 -14.17 -6.42
N VAL A 168 20.12 -14.52 -5.17
CA VAL A 168 19.23 -15.27 -4.27
C VAL A 168 18.89 -14.40 -3.07
N ALA A 169 17.60 -14.07 -2.91
CA ALA A 169 17.06 -13.44 -1.71
C ALA A 169 16.56 -14.55 -0.77
N HIS A 170 17.04 -14.59 0.46
CA HIS A 170 16.82 -15.71 1.38
C HIS A 170 16.22 -15.27 2.72
N THR A 171 15.26 -16.04 3.27
CA THR A 171 14.39 -15.64 4.39
C THR A 171 13.99 -16.78 5.40
N GLY A 172 14.10 -16.57 6.74
CA GLY A 172 14.80 -17.28 7.91
C GLY A 172 14.36 -18.54 8.72
N CYS A 173 15.27 -19.08 9.62
CA CYS A 173 15.07 -20.14 10.67
C CYS A 173 15.95 -21.45 10.79
N GLY A 174 17.25 -21.43 11.17
CA GLY A 174 18.09 -22.58 11.59
C GLY A 174 18.08 -22.81 13.12
N THR A 175 18.42 -24.02 13.59
CA THR A 175 18.14 -24.53 14.94
C THR A 175 19.03 -23.96 16.07
N ASN A 176 18.43 -23.37 17.11
CA ASN A 176 18.78 -23.64 18.53
C ASN A 176 17.74 -23.07 19.52
N ALA A 177 17.70 -23.67 20.71
CA ALA A 177 16.57 -23.77 21.62
C ALA A 177 15.98 -22.46 22.19
N GLY A 178 14.65 -22.34 22.07
CA GLY A 178 13.77 -21.70 23.06
C GLY A 178 13.73 -20.16 23.16
N LYS A 179 13.23 -19.45 22.12
CA LYS A 179 12.55 -18.12 22.11
C LYS A 179 12.39 -17.61 20.64
N PRO A 180 11.55 -16.59 20.31
CA PRO A 180 10.79 -16.54 19.06
C PRO A 180 11.62 -16.22 17.79
N LYS A 181 11.16 -16.77 16.65
CA LYS A 181 11.88 -16.99 15.39
C LYS A 181 11.63 -15.86 14.35
N ILE A 182 12.61 -15.59 13.47
CA ILE A 182 12.62 -14.48 12.48
C ILE A 182 13.00 -15.01 11.06
N GLU A 183 12.35 -14.43 10.03
CA GLU A 183 11.83 -15.08 8.79
C GLU A 183 11.56 -14.03 7.65
N THR A 184 10.86 -14.29 6.52
CA THR A 184 10.55 -13.36 5.35
C THR A 184 10.38 -11.87 5.64
N GLY A 185 11.47 -11.11 5.73
CA GLY A 185 11.35 -9.67 5.92
C GLY A 185 10.68 -8.97 4.73
N LEU A 186 9.77 -8.05 5.03
CA LEU A 186 9.24 -7.08 4.07
C LEU A 186 10.37 -6.36 3.31
N LYS A 187 11.53 -6.11 3.95
CA LYS A 187 12.73 -5.53 3.31
C LYS A 187 13.20 -6.35 2.11
N GLU A 188 13.39 -7.66 2.30
CA GLU A 188 13.84 -8.59 1.27
C GLU A 188 12.82 -8.70 0.14
N CYS A 189 11.52 -8.68 0.45
CA CYS A 189 10.47 -8.68 -0.57
C CYS A 189 10.48 -7.41 -1.42
N ILE A 190 10.56 -6.22 -0.81
CA ILE A 190 10.66 -4.95 -1.55
C ILE A 190 11.90 -4.97 -2.46
N LEU A 191 13.05 -5.38 -1.92
CA LEU A 191 14.29 -5.44 -2.67
C LEU A 191 14.23 -6.45 -3.82
N SER A 192 13.68 -7.64 -3.57
CA SER A 192 13.43 -8.67 -4.58
C SER A 192 12.58 -8.15 -5.74
N GLY A 193 11.52 -7.40 -5.42
CA GLY A 193 10.69 -6.71 -6.42
C GLY A 193 11.47 -5.67 -7.23
N LEU A 194 12.21 -4.78 -6.56
CA LEU A 194 13.04 -3.77 -7.22
C LEU A 194 14.08 -4.38 -8.16
N LEU A 195 14.82 -5.39 -7.70
CA LEU A 195 15.83 -6.08 -8.51
C LEU A 195 15.21 -6.79 -9.72
N SER A 196 14.02 -7.36 -9.54
CA SER A 196 13.28 -8.02 -10.62
C SER A 196 12.80 -7.02 -11.68
N VAL A 197 12.31 -5.85 -11.27
CA VAL A 197 11.93 -4.74 -12.18
C VAL A 197 13.14 -4.24 -12.97
N ASP A 198 14.33 -4.23 -12.36
CA ASP A 198 15.61 -3.92 -12.99
C ASP A 198 16.12 -4.99 -13.97
N GLY A 199 15.36 -6.08 -14.15
CA GLY A 199 15.67 -7.18 -15.07
C GLY A 199 16.64 -8.23 -14.52
N LEU A 200 16.91 -8.20 -13.21
CA LEU A 200 17.75 -9.22 -12.57
C LEU A 200 16.95 -10.49 -12.32
N LYS A 201 17.60 -11.65 -12.50
CA LYS A 201 17.01 -12.95 -12.15
C LYS A 201 17.13 -13.19 -10.65
N VAL A 202 15.98 -13.18 -9.98
CA VAL A 202 15.88 -13.37 -8.52
C VAL A 202 15.27 -14.73 -8.20
N LEU A 203 15.95 -15.50 -7.36
CA LEU A 203 15.37 -16.63 -6.64
C LEU A 203 15.13 -16.20 -5.19
N HIS A 204 13.87 -16.19 -4.75
CA HIS A 204 13.48 -15.86 -3.39
C HIS A 204 13.10 -17.14 -2.64
N MET A 205 13.74 -17.42 -1.52
CA MET A 205 13.50 -18.63 -0.73
C MET A 205 13.15 -18.30 0.72
N ASP A 206 12.06 -18.88 1.22
CA ASP A 206 11.72 -18.92 2.64
C ASP A 206 11.57 -20.37 3.11
N ARG A 207 12.04 -20.65 4.33
CA ARG A 207 11.82 -21.93 4.99
C ARG A 207 10.50 -22.07 5.72
N ASN A 208 9.81 -20.96 5.97
CA ASN A 208 8.45 -20.95 6.52
C ASN A 208 7.46 -21.16 5.38
N ASP A 209 6.27 -21.65 5.73
CA ASP A 209 5.16 -21.88 4.82
C ASP A 209 4.28 -20.63 4.63
N TYR A 210 4.68 -19.48 5.17
CA TYR A 210 4.01 -18.19 5.06
C TYR A 210 4.99 -17.04 4.77
N TYR A 211 4.44 -15.87 4.41
CA TYR A 211 5.19 -14.64 4.13
C TYR A 211 5.28 -13.72 5.36
N GLY A 212 6.23 -12.78 5.34
CA GLY A 212 6.27 -11.61 6.22
C GLY A 212 7.22 -11.72 7.41
N GLY A 213 7.69 -12.92 7.75
CA GLY A 213 8.84 -13.06 8.60
C GLY A 213 8.73 -12.48 10.01
N ALA A 214 9.77 -11.76 10.46
CA ALA A 214 9.67 -10.98 11.71
C ALA A 214 8.47 -10.01 11.72
N SER A 215 8.07 -9.53 10.55
CA SER A 215 6.95 -8.63 10.30
C SER A 215 5.68 -9.35 9.82
N THR A 216 5.56 -10.66 10.07
CA THR A 216 4.40 -11.47 9.64
C THR A 216 3.10 -10.95 10.24
N SER A 217 1.99 -11.22 9.56
CA SER A 217 0.64 -10.94 10.06
C SER A 217 0.01 -12.23 10.58
N LEU A 218 -0.34 -12.26 11.86
CA LEU A 218 -0.88 -13.44 12.52
C LEU A 218 -2.40 -13.32 12.73
N ASN A 219 -3.12 -14.41 12.55
CA ASN A 219 -4.48 -14.51 13.07
C ASN A 219 -4.48 -14.70 14.59
N LEU A 220 -5.64 -14.58 15.24
CA LEU A 220 -5.73 -14.62 16.71
C LEU A 220 -5.23 -15.94 17.29
N THR A 221 -5.51 -17.07 16.64
CA THR A 221 -5.06 -18.40 17.09
C THR A 221 -3.55 -18.53 17.02
N GLN A 222 -2.93 -18.06 15.93
CA GLN A 222 -1.47 -18.04 15.78
C GLN A 222 -0.81 -17.11 16.81
N LEU A 223 -1.41 -15.94 17.05
CA LEU A 223 -0.97 -15.02 18.10
C LEU A 223 -1.03 -15.69 19.48
N TRP A 224 -2.14 -16.37 19.79
CA TRP A 224 -2.32 -17.07 21.06
C TRP A 224 -1.28 -18.17 21.25
N LYS A 225 -1.10 -19.01 20.23
CA LYS A 225 -0.10 -20.07 20.22
C LYS A 225 1.30 -19.54 20.48
N ARG A 226 1.64 -18.39 19.87
CA ARG A 226 2.97 -17.76 20.01
C ARG A 226 3.26 -17.31 21.43
N PHE A 227 2.27 -16.75 22.14
CA PHE A 227 2.49 -16.08 23.44
C PHE A 227 1.97 -16.84 24.66
N ARG A 228 1.04 -17.76 24.48
CA ARG A 228 0.36 -18.51 25.56
C ARG A 228 0.55 -20.02 25.47
N SER A 229 1.19 -20.53 24.42
CA SER A 229 1.41 -21.97 24.16
C SER A 229 0.14 -22.83 24.00
N ASP A 230 -1.04 -22.21 24.01
CA ASP A 230 -2.35 -22.84 23.78
C ASP A 230 -2.98 -22.33 22.48
N ASP A 231 -3.73 -23.18 21.78
CA ASP A 231 -4.34 -22.88 20.47
C ASP A 231 -5.79 -22.35 20.58
N LYS A 232 -6.24 -21.92 21.76
CA LYS A 232 -7.63 -21.51 22.01
C LYS A 232 -7.74 -20.10 22.61
N PRO A 233 -7.90 -19.07 21.78
CA PRO A 233 -8.22 -17.74 22.27
C PRO A 233 -9.64 -17.69 22.87
N PRO A 234 -9.91 -16.78 23.83
CA PRO A 234 -11.23 -16.52 24.37
C PRO A 234 -12.26 -16.18 23.28
N GLU A 235 -13.48 -16.71 23.42
CA GLU A 235 -14.55 -16.57 22.41
C GLU A 235 -15.03 -15.11 22.27
N ASP A 236 -14.94 -14.32 23.34
CA ASP A 236 -15.33 -12.91 23.41
C ASP A 236 -14.40 -11.97 22.63
N LEU A 237 -13.22 -12.45 22.24
CA LEU A 237 -12.33 -11.73 21.31
C LEU A 237 -12.79 -11.85 19.85
N GLY A 238 -13.75 -12.73 19.54
CA GLY A 238 -14.34 -12.86 18.20
C GLY A 238 -13.59 -13.84 17.29
N SER A 239 -13.89 -13.78 15.99
CA SER A 239 -13.41 -14.79 15.04
C SER A 239 -11.92 -14.64 14.72
N SER A 240 -11.15 -15.71 14.93
CA SER A 240 -9.70 -15.72 14.68
C SER A 240 -9.30 -15.24 13.28
N ARG A 241 -10.05 -15.64 12.25
CA ARG A 241 -9.79 -15.28 10.83
C ARG A 241 -9.97 -13.81 10.48
N GLU A 242 -10.63 -13.04 11.35
CA GLU A 242 -10.84 -11.60 11.15
C GLU A 242 -9.67 -10.77 11.70
N TYR A 243 -8.73 -11.41 12.39
CA TYR A 243 -7.49 -10.79 12.85
C TYR A 243 -6.38 -10.94 11.81
N ASN A 244 -5.72 -9.83 11.51
CA ASN A 244 -4.45 -9.74 10.78
C ASN A 244 -3.49 -8.90 11.63
N VAL A 245 -2.91 -9.52 12.65
CA VAL A 245 -2.06 -8.87 13.65
C VAL A 245 -0.63 -8.81 13.12
N ASP A 246 -0.26 -7.68 12.54
CA ASP A 246 1.10 -7.44 12.08
C ASP A 246 2.05 -7.39 13.26
N MET A 247 3.04 -8.28 13.30
CA MET A 247 3.98 -8.33 14.42
C MET A 247 4.79 -7.04 14.51
N ILE A 248 5.14 -6.41 13.38
CA ILE A 248 5.90 -5.16 13.33
C ILE A 248 5.10 -4.14 12.53
N PRO A 249 4.04 -3.55 13.12
CA PRO A 249 3.19 -2.62 12.42
C PRO A 249 3.92 -1.28 12.25
N LYS A 250 3.86 -0.75 11.03
CA LYS A 250 4.48 0.52 10.63
C LYS A 250 3.57 1.23 9.64
N PHE A 251 3.35 2.52 9.85
CA PHE A 251 2.63 3.38 8.94
C PHE A 251 3.51 3.84 7.77
N MET A 252 2.90 4.06 6.62
CA MET A 252 3.55 4.64 5.45
C MET A 252 3.25 6.13 5.39
N MET A 253 4.28 6.96 5.38
CA MET A 253 4.10 8.39 5.11
C MET A 253 3.68 8.58 3.65
N ALA A 254 2.60 9.32 3.42
CA ALA A 254 1.93 9.43 2.13
C ALA A 254 2.86 9.84 0.99
N ASN A 255 3.75 10.81 1.23
CA ASN A 255 4.77 11.26 0.26
C ASN A 255 6.18 10.72 0.58
N GLY A 256 6.28 9.76 1.51
CA GLY A 256 7.53 9.14 1.91
C GLY A 256 8.12 8.21 0.85
N ALA A 257 9.37 7.80 1.08
CA ALA A 257 10.13 7.02 0.11
C ALA A 257 9.49 5.64 -0.19
N LEU A 258 8.84 5.01 0.79
CA LEU A 258 8.20 3.71 0.57
C LEU A 258 7.04 3.81 -0.43
N VAL A 259 6.18 4.83 -0.32
CA VAL A 259 5.09 5.04 -1.28
C VAL A 259 5.65 5.30 -2.68
N ARG A 260 6.75 6.05 -2.78
CA ARG A 260 7.45 6.26 -4.06
C ARG A 260 7.99 4.95 -4.65
N VAL A 261 8.56 4.07 -3.84
CA VAL A 261 8.98 2.71 -4.25
C VAL A 261 7.78 1.88 -4.74
N LEU A 262 6.65 1.94 -4.03
CA LEU A 262 5.45 1.20 -4.44
C LEU A 262 4.91 1.67 -5.80
N ILE A 263 4.93 2.99 -6.05
CA ILE A 263 4.51 3.58 -7.32
C ILE A 263 5.52 3.25 -8.43
N HIS A 264 6.81 3.42 -8.17
CA HIS A 264 7.89 3.11 -9.12
C HIS A 264 7.82 1.65 -9.60
N THR A 265 7.49 0.73 -8.70
CA THR A 265 7.38 -0.70 -9.00
C THR A 265 6.01 -1.13 -9.55
N ASP A 266 5.05 -0.22 -9.65
CA ASP A 266 3.66 -0.48 -10.07
C ASP A 266 2.99 -1.62 -9.27
N VAL A 267 3.39 -1.79 -8.00
CA VAL A 267 2.84 -2.81 -7.09
C VAL A 267 1.56 -2.33 -6.40
N THR A 268 1.30 -1.01 -6.43
CA THR A 268 0.10 -0.37 -5.87
C THR A 268 -1.20 -0.94 -6.43
N LYS A 269 -1.21 -1.46 -7.67
CA LYS A 269 -2.37 -2.13 -8.28
C LYS A 269 -2.84 -3.40 -7.55
N TYR A 270 -2.02 -3.94 -6.64
CA TYR A 270 -2.35 -5.11 -5.83
C TYR A 270 -2.76 -4.75 -4.40
N LEU A 271 -2.70 -3.48 -4.03
CA LEU A 271 -2.79 -3.02 -2.65
C LEU A 271 -3.87 -1.96 -2.54
N ASN A 272 -4.66 -2.03 -1.47
CA ASN A 272 -5.63 -1.00 -1.12
C ASN A 272 -5.18 -0.33 0.17
N PHE A 273 -5.11 0.99 0.17
CA PHE A 273 -4.68 1.77 1.33
C PHE A 273 -5.84 2.59 1.88
N LYS A 274 -5.83 2.76 3.20
CA LYS A 274 -6.69 3.69 3.91
C LYS A 274 -5.83 4.73 4.61
N ALA A 275 -6.27 5.99 4.61
CA ALA A 275 -5.65 7.03 5.42
C ALA A 275 -5.83 6.71 6.91
N VAL A 276 -4.81 7.02 7.71
CA VAL A 276 -4.83 6.87 9.17
C VAL A 276 -5.51 8.09 9.77
N ASP A 277 -6.41 7.90 10.74
CA ASP A 277 -7.31 8.97 11.18
C ASP A 277 -6.60 10.08 11.98
N GLY A 278 -5.49 9.78 12.65
CA GLY A 278 -4.83 10.76 13.49
C GLY A 278 -3.35 10.49 13.78
N SER A 279 -2.64 11.60 14.00
CA SER A 279 -1.25 11.61 14.47
C SER A 279 -1.15 12.54 15.67
N PHE A 280 -0.64 11.99 16.76
CA PHE A 280 -0.66 12.60 18.08
C PHE A 280 0.74 12.57 18.72
N VAL A 281 0.96 13.48 19.67
CA VAL A 281 2.16 13.54 20.49
C VAL A 281 1.76 13.63 21.95
N TYR A 282 2.49 12.92 22.80
CA TYR A 282 2.35 13.00 24.24
C TYR A 282 3.11 14.21 24.80
N ASN A 283 2.46 14.97 25.67
CA ASN A 283 3.07 16.08 26.39
C ASN A 283 2.42 16.17 27.79
N LYS A 284 3.24 16.12 28.85
CA LYS A 284 2.81 16.33 30.24
C LYS A 284 1.56 15.52 30.64
N GLY A 285 1.53 14.22 30.33
CA GLY A 285 0.47 13.31 30.77
C GLY A 285 -0.75 13.20 29.85
N LYS A 286 -0.78 13.93 28.72
CA LYS A 286 -1.90 13.94 27.78
C LYS A 286 -1.42 13.78 26.34
N ILE A 287 -2.32 13.37 25.47
CA ILE A 287 -2.06 13.30 24.03
C ILE A 287 -2.69 14.49 23.32
N TYR A 288 -1.99 15.01 22.31
CA TYR A 288 -2.44 16.15 21.52
C TYR A 288 -2.23 15.88 20.05
N LYS A 289 -3.13 16.38 19.20
CA LYS A 289 -2.93 16.34 17.75
C LYS A 289 -1.65 17.11 17.39
N VAL A 290 -0.81 16.50 16.56
CA VAL A 290 0.43 17.11 16.06
C VAL A 290 0.09 18.25 15.10
N PRO A 291 0.48 19.51 15.38
CA PRO A 291 0.27 20.61 14.44
C PRO A 291 1.36 20.57 13.37
N ALA A 292 0.98 20.47 12.09
CA ALA A 292 1.94 20.41 10.98
C ALA A 292 1.80 21.55 9.95
N THR A 293 0.86 22.47 10.18
CA THR A 293 0.66 23.65 9.33
C THR A 293 0.64 24.92 10.15
N ASP A 294 0.85 26.06 9.49
CA ASP A 294 0.78 27.38 10.11
C ASP A 294 -0.60 27.64 10.76
N VAL A 295 -1.69 27.16 10.13
CA VAL A 295 -3.07 27.24 10.65
C VAL A 295 -3.28 26.33 11.87
N GLU A 296 -2.80 25.09 11.83
CA GLU A 296 -2.92 24.16 12.97
C GLU A 296 -2.08 24.62 14.17
N ALA A 297 -0.89 25.19 13.92
CA ALA A 297 -0.04 25.73 14.97
C ALA A 297 -0.76 26.82 15.78
N LEU A 298 -1.54 27.69 15.14
CA LEU A 298 -2.32 28.73 15.82
C LEU A 298 -3.47 28.16 16.67
N LYS A 299 -4.02 26.99 16.29
CA LYS A 299 -5.12 26.35 17.01
C LYS A 299 -4.65 25.40 18.12
N SER A 300 -3.43 24.87 18.01
CA SER A 300 -2.93 23.83 18.91
C SER A 300 -2.91 24.25 20.39
N PRO A 301 -3.32 23.40 21.34
CA PRO A 301 -3.18 23.65 22.76
C PRO A 301 -1.76 23.40 23.30
N LEU A 302 -0.85 22.83 22.50
CA LEU A 302 0.52 22.50 22.91
C LEU A 302 1.40 23.72 23.22
N MET A 303 1.01 24.89 22.72
CA MET A 303 1.83 26.11 22.75
C MET A 303 1.06 27.29 23.33
N GLY A 304 1.77 28.15 24.06
CA GLY A 304 1.26 29.46 24.50
C GLY A 304 1.08 30.44 23.34
N LEU A 305 0.33 31.53 23.55
CA LEU A 305 -0.05 32.46 22.47
C LEU A 305 1.14 33.05 21.69
N PHE A 306 2.24 33.37 22.37
CA PHE A 306 3.44 33.90 21.72
C PHE A 306 4.22 32.83 20.99
N GLU A 307 4.33 31.64 21.59
CA GLU A 307 5.02 30.49 20.98
C GLU A 307 4.33 30.05 19.69
N LYS A 308 2.98 30.02 19.66
CA LYS A 308 2.20 29.78 18.44
C LYS A 308 2.60 30.68 17.28
N ARG A 309 2.90 31.95 17.54
CA ARG A 309 3.32 32.90 16.50
C ARG A 309 4.73 32.61 15.98
N ARG A 310 5.63 32.12 16.84
CA ARG A 310 6.99 31.72 16.46
C ARG A 310 6.96 30.41 15.66
N ALA A 311 6.26 29.40 16.17
CA ALA A 311 6.04 28.13 15.46
C ALA A 311 5.39 28.33 14.09
N ARG A 312 4.38 29.22 13.99
CA ARG A 312 3.78 29.59 12.72
C ARG A 312 4.81 30.11 11.70
N LYS A 313 5.70 31.02 12.12
CA LYS A 313 6.76 31.57 11.24
C LYS A 313 7.72 30.48 10.79
N PHE A 314 8.09 29.58 11.69
CA PHE A 314 8.93 28.43 11.36
C PHE A 314 8.25 27.51 10.32
N PHE A 315 6.96 27.19 10.49
CA PHE A 315 6.24 26.36 9.52
C PHE A 315 6.13 27.01 8.13
N ILE A 316 5.90 28.32 8.08
CA ILE A 316 5.91 29.06 6.80
C ILE A 316 7.27 28.93 6.13
N TYR A 317 8.36 29.13 6.87
CA TYR A 317 9.70 28.96 6.32
C TYR A 317 9.94 27.55 5.77
N VAL A 318 9.56 26.51 6.51
CA VAL A 318 9.71 25.12 6.04
C VAL A 318 8.90 24.86 4.77
N GLN A 319 7.67 25.38 4.70
CA GLN A 319 6.79 25.23 3.54
C GLN A 319 7.36 25.96 2.31
N ASP A 320 7.84 27.18 2.50
CA ASP A 320 8.35 28.05 1.44
C ASP A 320 9.78 27.67 0.99
N TYR A 321 10.53 26.92 1.80
CA TYR A 321 11.91 26.51 1.49
C TYR A 321 11.97 25.69 0.19
N ASP A 322 12.72 26.16 -0.79
CA ASP A 322 13.04 25.48 -2.04
C ASP A 322 14.55 25.45 -2.24
N GLN A 323 15.13 24.26 -2.36
CA GLN A 323 16.56 24.06 -2.57
C GLN A 323 17.09 24.85 -3.79
N ASN A 324 16.25 25.06 -4.81
CA ASN A 324 16.63 25.74 -6.05
C ASN A 324 16.37 27.26 -6.03
N ASP A 325 15.71 27.79 -5.00
CA ASP A 325 15.47 29.23 -4.83
C ASP A 325 16.25 29.80 -3.63
N PRO A 326 17.41 30.46 -3.85
CA PRO A 326 18.19 31.07 -2.77
C PRO A 326 17.42 32.10 -1.94
N LYS A 327 16.34 32.71 -2.46
CA LYS A 327 15.53 33.66 -1.68
C LYS A 327 14.78 32.96 -0.56
N SER A 328 14.32 31.73 -0.79
CA SER A 328 13.60 30.93 0.20
C SER A 328 14.48 30.49 1.38
N HIS A 329 15.81 30.55 1.22
CA HIS A 329 16.75 30.12 2.27
C HIS A 329 16.91 31.16 3.39
N GLU A 330 16.38 32.37 3.20
CA GLU A 330 16.52 33.50 4.13
C GLU A 330 17.97 33.75 4.60
N GLY A 331 18.92 33.61 3.66
CA GLY A 331 20.35 33.81 3.90
C GLY A 331 21.05 32.67 4.65
N LEU A 332 20.42 31.51 4.83
CA LEU A 332 21.02 30.32 5.45
C LEU A 332 21.50 29.33 4.39
N ASP A 333 22.61 28.63 4.65
CA ASP A 333 22.95 27.41 3.91
C ASP A 333 22.63 26.21 4.80
N LEU A 334 21.58 25.45 4.46
CA LEU A 334 21.13 24.32 5.27
C LEU A 334 22.07 23.11 5.24
N ASN A 335 23.08 23.09 4.36
CA ASN A 335 24.13 22.07 4.38
C ASN A 335 25.21 22.38 5.43
N GLN A 336 25.26 23.60 5.95
CA GLN A 336 26.25 24.05 6.94
C GLN A 336 25.62 24.47 8.26
N THR A 337 24.46 25.12 8.20
CA THR A 337 23.70 25.57 9.37
C THR A 337 23.12 24.37 10.08
N THR A 338 23.34 24.24 11.39
CA THR A 338 22.78 23.13 12.15
C THR A 338 21.28 23.32 12.42
N ALA A 339 20.54 22.24 12.66
CA ALA A 339 19.13 22.34 13.02
C ALA A 339 18.92 23.22 14.27
N ARG A 340 19.81 23.12 15.27
CA ARG A 340 19.80 23.98 16.47
C ARG A 340 19.92 25.46 16.14
N GLN A 341 20.82 25.83 15.21
CA GLN A 341 21.00 27.22 14.79
C GLN A 341 19.77 27.75 14.06
N LEU A 342 19.20 26.95 13.15
CA LEU A 342 17.96 27.28 12.44
C LEU A 342 16.80 27.48 13.42
N ILE A 343 16.59 26.55 14.35
CA ILE A 343 15.53 26.61 15.36
C ILE A 343 15.71 27.85 16.25
N SER A 344 16.94 28.14 16.67
CA SER A 344 17.26 29.30 17.50
C SER A 344 16.93 30.63 16.81
N LYS A 345 17.06 30.71 15.48
CA LYS A 345 16.64 31.88 14.69
C LYS A 345 15.16 32.20 14.85
N TYR A 346 14.31 31.18 15.04
CA TYR A 346 12.86 31.35 15.27
C TYR A 346 12.49 31.48 16.74
N GLY A 347 13.42 31.18 17.66
CA GLY A 347 13.23 31.30 19.10
C GLY A 347 12.16 30.34 19.65
N LEU A 348 12.11 29.12 19.11
CA LEU A 348 11.18 28.08 19.58
C LEU A 348 11.58 27.57 20.96
N GLU A 349 10.58 27.24 21.79
CA GLU A 349 10.76 26.68 23.13
C GLU A 349 11.07 25.18 23.08
N ASP A 350 11.74 24.64 24.11
CA ASP A 350 12.18 23.24 24.14
C ASP A 350 11.05 22.23 23.89
N ASP A 351 9.87 22.43 24.49
CA ASP A 351 8.69 21.58 24.27
C ASP A 351 8.23 21.60 22.79
N THR A 352 8.39 22.73 22.11
CA THR A 352 8.07 22.87 20.68
C THR A 352 9.09 22.18 19.81
N ILE A 353 10.37 22.32 20.16
CA ILE A 353 11.48 21.63 19.48
C ILE A 353 11.28 20.11 19.59
N ASP A 354 10.89 19.63 20.77
CA ASP A 354 10.65 18.22 21.08
C ASP A 354 9.59 17.63 20.13
N PHE A 355 8.39 18.21 20.05
CA PHE A 355 7.37 17.67 19.16
C PHE A 355 7.69 17.87 17.67
N ILE A 356 8.40 18.94 17.28
CA ILE A 356 8.79 19.12 15.87
C ILE A 356 9.83 18.08 15.45
N GLY A 357 10.87 17.85 16.26
CA GLY A 357 11.92 16.87 15.99
C GLY A 357 11.39 15.44 15.98
N HIS A 358 10.63 15.08 17.00
CA HIS A 358 10.22 13.70 17.23
C HIS A 358 8.91 13.34 16.52
N ALA A 359 7.91 14.24 16.48
CA ALA A 359 6.58 13.91 15.95
C ALA A 359 6.32 14.38 14.51
N LEU A 360 7.09 15.36 13.99
CA LEU A 360 7.03 15.77 12.58
C LEU A 360 8.22 15.27 11.78
N ALA A 361 9.45 15.54 12.25
CA ALA A 361 10.66 15.11 11.55
C ALA A 361 10.99 13.63 11.77
N LEU A 362 10.36 13.00 12.77
CA LEU A 362 10.49 11.58 13.08
C LEU A 362 11.95 11.18 13.39
N HIS A 363 12.70 12.07 14.04
CA HIS A 363 13.98 11.73 14.64
C HIS A 363 13.75 10.90 15.91
N ARG A 364 14.66 9.98 16.19
CA ARG A 364 14.56 9.04 17.33
C ARG A 364 15.25 9.55 18.60
N ASP A 365 16.13 10.53 18.42
CA ASP A 365 16.92 11.17 19.46
C ASP A 365 17.27 12.60 19.01
N ASP A 366 17.91 13.38 19.89
CA ASP A 366 18.23 14.80 19.67
C ASP A 366 19.52 15.04 18.87
N SER A 367 20.22 14.01 18.38
CA SER A 367 21.50 14.19 17.67
C SER A 367 21.36 15.06 16.42
N TYR A 368 20.18 15.05 15.78
CA TYR A 368 19.85 15.88 14.62
C TYR A 368 20.01 17.39 14.87
N LEU A 369 19.93 17.85 16.12
CA LEU A 369 20.09 19.27 16.48
C LEU A 369 21.47 19.79 16.09
N ASP A 370 22.49 18.94 16.14
CA ASP A 370 23.88 19.29 15.86
C ASP A 370 24.33 18.88 14.44
N GLU A 371 23.42 18.30 13.66
CA GLU A 371 23.60 17.97 12.24
C GLU A 371 23.12 19.12 11.32
N PRO A 372 23.54 19.14 10.03
CA PRO A 372 23.02 20.09 9.05
C PRO A 372 21.49 20.08 8.96
N ALA A 373 20.87 21.26 8.98
CA ALA A 373 19.43 21.46 9.06
C ALA A 373 18.65 20.96 7.83
N LYS A 374 19.33 20.62 6.73
CA LYS A 374 18.69 20.21 5.47
C LYS A 374 17.77 19.00 5.65
N ASP A 375 18.27 17.91 6.23
CA ASP A 375 17.47 16.68 6.43
C ASP A 375 16.29 16.94 7.37
N PHE A 376 16.51 17.71 8.44
CA PHE A 376 15.45 18.12 9.37
C PHE A 376 14.33 18.91 8.66
N VAL A 377 14.66 19.94 7.87
CA VAL A 377 13.68 20.75 7.14
C VAL A 377 12.93 19.91 6.10
N GLU A 378 13.65 19.06 5.34
CA GLU A 378 13.04 18.17 4.34
C GLU A 378 12.05 17.19 4.98
N ARG A 379 12.37 16.62 6.14
CA ARG A 379 11.47 15.72 6.87
C ARG A 379 10.20 16.41 7.34
N VAL A 380 10.33 17.58 7.96
CA VAL A 380 9.16 18.38 8.39
C VAL A 380 8.30 18.78 7.18
N LYS A 381 8.94 19.14 6.06
CA LYS A 381 8.24 19.47 4.82
C LYS A 381 7.47 18.28 4.25
N ILE A 382 8.10 17.10 4.13
CA ILE A 382 7.46 15.87 3.64
C ILE A 382 6.27 15.49 4.53
N TYR A 383 6.36 15.68 5.84
CA TYR A 383 5.24 15.44 6.75
C TYR A 383 4.05 16.35 6.40
N ALA A 384 4.28 17.67 6.26
CA ALA A 384 3.23 18.63 5.94
C ALA A 384 2.60 18.36 4.56
N GLU A 385 3.42 18.05 3.55
CA GLU A 385 2.95 17.66 2.21
C GLU A 385 2.14 16.35 2.24
N SER A 386 2.57 15.39 3.05
CA SER A 386 1.87 14.12 3.23
C SER A 386 0.51 14.30 3.90
N LEU A 387 0.42 15.18 4.91
CA LEU A 387 -0.83 15.55 5.58
C LEU A 387 -1.79 16.23 4.61
N ALA A 388 -1.29 17.07 3.70
CA ALA A 388 -2.10 17.76 2.71
C ALA A 388 -2.66 16.82 1.62
N ARG A 389 -2.09 15.62 1.45
CA ARG A 389 -2.47 14.69 0.38
C ARG A 389 -3.80 13.98 0.63
N PHE A 390 -4.14 13.72 1.89
CA PHE A 390 -5.34 12.97 2.25
C PHE A 390 -6.18 13.75 3.27
N GLN A 391 -7.51 13.67 3.16
CA GLN A 391 -8.43 14.31 4.12
C GLN A 391 -8.47 13.61 5.50
N GLY A 392 -7.60 12.61 5.72
CA GLY A 392 -7.64 11.69 6.87
C GLY A 392 -7.03 12.21 8.17
N GLY A 393 -6.66 13.49 8.27
CA GLY A 393 -6.20 14.07 9.55
C GLY A 393 -4.79 13.68 10.01
N SER A 394 -4.09 12.81 9.28
CA SER A 394 -2.69 12.42 9.50
C SER A 394 -1.92 12.32 8.17
N PRO A 395 -0.57 12.33 8.19
CA PRO A 395 0.24 12.14 6.98
C PRO A 395 0.40 10.67 6.57
N TYR A 396 -0.30 9.75 7.21
CA TYR A 396 -0.04 8.33 7.12
C TYR A 396 -1.14 7.56 6.40
N ILE A 397 -0.73 6.47 5.75
CA ILE A 397 -1.61 5.46 5.18
C ILE A 397 -1.22 4.07 5.70
N TYR A 398 -2.19 3.16 5.70
CA TYR A 398 -2.01 1.77 6.07
C TYR A 398 -2.76 0.85 5.09
N PRO A 399 -2.22 -0.32 4.72
CA PRO A 399 -2.92 -1.22 3.82
C PRO A 399 -4.12 -1.86 4.52
N LEU A 400 -5.22 -1.99 3.79
CA LEU A 400 -6.32 -2.86 4.23
C LEU A 400 -5.80 -4.29 4.36
N TYR A 401 -6.24 -5.00 5.39
CA TYR A 401 -5.78 -6.34 5.77
C TYR A 401 -4.35 -6.42 6.34
N GLY A 402 -3.70 -5.28 6.58
CA GLY A 402 -2.41 -5.23 7.26
C GLY A 402 -1.20 -5.40 6.34
N LEU A 403 -0.01 -5.34 6.93
CA LEU A 403 1.26 -5.33 6.22
C LEU A 403 1.59 -6.67 5.55
N GLY A 404 0.93 -7.76 5.94
CA GLY A 404 1.02 -9.06 5.28
C GLY A 404 0.73 -9.01 3.76
N GLU A 405 -0.01 -8.01 3.29
CA GLU A 405 -0.28 -7.81 1.85
C GLU A 405 0.95 -7.32 1.07
N LEU A 406 1.87 -6.60 1.70
CA LEU A 406 3.05 -6.04 1.02
C LEU A 406 4.00 -7.14 0.52
N PRO A 407 4.48 -8.10 1.35
CA PRO A 407 5.28 -9.22 0.87
C PRO A 407 4.62 -10.00 -0.26
N GLN A 408 3.31 -10.25 -0.17
CA GLN A 408 2.55 -10.97 -1.19
C GLN A 408 2.52 -10.20 -2.52
N ALA A 409 2.31 -8.89 -2.47
CA ALA A 409 2.27 -8.04 -3.65
C ALA A 409 3.64 -7.95 -4.33
N PHE A 410 4.73 -7.84 -3.56
CA PHE A 410 6.09 -7.87 -4.10
C PHE A 410 6.51 -9.25 -4.61
N ALA A 411 6.06 -10.33 -3.98
CA ALA A 411 6.27 -11.69 -4.48
C ALA A 411 5.60 -11.88 -5.84
N ARG A 412 4.36 -11.41 -5.97
CA ARG A 412 3.64 -11.40 -7.25
C ARG A 412 4.37 -10.56 -8.30
N LEU A 413 4.83 -9.36 -7.94
CA LEU A 413 5.58 -8.49 -8.83
C LEU A 413 6.84 -9.19 -9.34
N SER A 414 7.66 -9.72 -8.45
CA SER A 414 8.89 -10.42 -8.83
C SER A 414 8.59 -11.61 -9.75
N ALA A 415 7.54 -12.39 -9.48
CA ALA A 415 7.11 -13.49 -10.35
C ALA A 415 6.71 -13.04 -11.77
N VAL A 416 6.07 -11.87 -11.93
CA VAL A 416 5.74 -11.30 -13.25
C VAL A 416 7.00 -11.00 -14.06
N TYR A 417 8.09 -10.60 -13.39
CA TYR A 417 9.38 -10.30 -14.01
C TYR A 417 10.32 -11.52 -14.10
N GLY A 418 9.81 -12.72 -13.83
CA GLY A 418 10.57 -13.98 -13.95
C GLY A 418 11.33 -14.38 -12.69
N GLY A 419 11.12 -13.69 -11.57
CA GLY A 419 11.56 -14.14 -10.26
C GLY A 419 10.82 -15.40 -9.82
N THR A 420 11.47 -16.21 -8.98
CA THR A 420 10.88 -17.46 -8.45
C THR A 420 10.81 -17.38 -6.94
N TYR A 421 9.62 -17.56 -6.35
CA TYR A 421 9.44 -17.63 -4.90
C TYR A 421 9.23 -19.09 -4.47
N MET A 422 9.99 -19.52 -3.47
CA MET A 422 9.89 -20.86 -2.88
C MET A 422 9.69 -20.72 -1.37
N LEU A 423 8.52 -21.08 -0.88
CA LEU A 423 8.24 -21.20 0.56
C LEU A 423 8.47 -22.63 1.04
N ASN A 424 8.51 -22.82 2.35
CA ASN A 424 8.69 -24.11 3.01
C ASN A 424 9.95 -24.86 2.53
N LYS A 425 11.06 -24.14 2.38
CA LYS A 425 12.38 -24.68 2.07
C LYS A 425 13.26 -24.79 3.32
N PRO A 426 13.25 -25.91 4.07
CA PRO A 426 14.05 -26.03 5.30
C PRO A 426 15.56 -26.05 5.04
N GLU A 427 16.33 -25.89 6.11
CA GLU A 427 17.81 -26.08 6.13
C GLU A 427 18.59 -25.24 5.13
N CYS A 428 18.07 -24.05 4.80
CA CYS A 428 18.75 -23.18 3.88
C CYS A 428 20.07 -22.64 4.43
N LYS A 429 21.14 -22.88 3.68
CA LYS A 429 22.51 -22.51 4.03
C LYS A 429 23.17 -21.78 2.87
N VAL A 430 23.85 -20.68 3.18
CA VAL A 430 24.71 -19.99 2.20
C VAL A 430 26.00 -20.78 2.02
N GLU A 431 26.34 -21.09 0.77
CA GLU A 431 27.60 -21.75 0.42
C GLU A 431 28.64 -20.70 0.04
N PHE A 432 29.84 -20.86 0.58
CA PHE A 432 30.99 -19.99 0.35
C PHE A 432 32.11 -20.76 -0.34
N ASP A 433 32.89 -20.06 -1.16
CA ASP A 433 34.14 -20.59 -1.72
C ASP A 433 35.28 -20.54 -0.69
N GLU A 434 36.47 -21.00 -1.11
CA GLU A 434 37.69 -21.00 -0.28
C GLU A 434 38.13 -19.60 0.17
N ASN A 435 37.69 -18.54 -0.52
CA ASN A 435 37.98 -17.15 -0.18
C ASN A 435 36.88 -16.51 0.70
N GLY A 436 35.85 -17.27 1.08
CA GLY A 436 34.73 -16.77 1.88
C GLY A 436 33.71 -15.97 1.09
N LYS A 437 33.67 -16.10 -0.24
CA LYS A 437 32.69 -15.44 -1.11
C LYS A 437 31.49 -16.34 -1.37
N ALA A 438 30.28 -15.78 -1.29
CA ALA A 438 29.05 -16.51 -1.54
C ALA A 438 28.97 -17.00 -3.00
N ILE A 439 28.71 -18.29 -3.17
CA ILE A 439 28.62 -18.96 -4.48
C ILE A 439 27.26 -19.62 -4.75
N GLY A 440 26.40 -19.69 -3.74
CA GLY A 440 25.09 -20.30 -3.85
C GLY A 440 24.38 -20.44 -2.52
N VAL A 441 23.18 -21.00 -2.57
CA VAL A 441 22.41 -21.39 -1.40
C VAL A 441 21.96 -22.85 -1.59
N THR A 442 22.21 -23.67 -0.57
CA THR A 442 21.77 -25.06 -0.50
C THR A 442 20.51 -25.18 0.36
N SER A 443 19.54 -25.97 -0.10
CA SER A 443 18.37 -26.40 0.68
C SER A 443 17.99 -27.81 0.24
N GLU A 444 17.65 -28.69 1.19
CA GLU A 444 17.23 -30.07 0.90
C GLU A 444 18.22 -30.85 0.01
N GLY A 445 19.52 -30.55 0.11
CA GLY A 445 20.58 -31.19 -0.69
C GLY A 445 20.75 -30.64 -2.11
N GLU A 446 19.94 -29.67 -2.55
CA GLU A 446 20.08 -28.99 -3.83
C GLU A 446 20.68 -27.59 -3.65
N THR A 447 21.67 -27.24 -4.48
CA THR A 447 22.33 -25.92 -4.44
C THR A 447 21.95 -25.06 -5.64
N ALA A 448 21.32 -23.93 -5.38
CA ALA A 448 21.12 -22.86 -6.35
C ALA A 448 22.35 -21.94 -6.39
N LYS A 449 23.06 -21.89 -7.51
CA LYS A 449 24.24 -21.03 -7.67
C LYS A 449 23.84 -19.57 -7.88
N CYS A 450 24.56 -18.65 -7.23
CA CYS A 450 24.36 -17.21 -7.36
C CYS A 450 25.65 -16.43 -7.08
N LYS A 451 25.67 -15.16 -7.50
CA LYS A 451 26.84 -14.27 -7.31
C LYS A 451 26.73 -13.42 -6.05
N LYS A 452 25.51 -13.11 -5.63
CA LYS A 452 25.22 -12.30 -4.45
C LYS A 452 24.03 -12.89 -3.70
N VAL A 453 24.06 -12.79 -2.38
CA VAL A 453 23.01 -13.26 -1.48
C VAL A 453 22.47 -12.07 -0.70
N VAL A 454 21.14 -11.95 -0.64
CA VAL A 454 20.45 -11.01 0.25
C VAL A 454 19.77 -11.81 1.35
N CYS A 455 19.91 -11.43 2.61
CA CYS A 455 19.22 -12.10 3.70
C CYS A 455 18.97 -11.21 4.92
N ASP A 456 18.08 -11.67 5.79
CA ASP A 456 17.93 -11.10 7.13
C ASP A 456 19.03 -11.63 8.09
N PRO A 457 19.27 -10.96 9.24
CA PRO A 457 20.31 -11.33 10.19
C PRO A 457 20.32 -12.79 10.67
N SER A 458 19.18 -13.50 10.62
CA SER A 458 19.09 -14.88 11.11
C SER A 458 19.87 -15.89 10.26
N TYR A 459 20.26 -15.55 9.03
CA TYR A 459 20.99 -16.45 8.13
C TYR A 459 22.48 -16.53 8.35
N LEU A 460 23.05 -15.41 8.77
CA LEU A 460 24.49 -15.21 8.85
C LEU A 460 24.78 -14.55 10.19
N SER A 461 24.44 -15.27 11.27
CA SER A 461 24.58 -14.80 12.66
C SER A 461 26.02 -14.45 13.04
N ASP A 462 27.00 -15.01 12.32
CA ASP A 462 28.43 -14.73 12.45
C ASP A 462 28.88 -13.46 11.71
N LYS A 463 28.03 -12.88 10.86
CA LYS A 463 28.27 -11.68 10.04
C LYS A 463 27.43 -10.48 10.47
N VAL A 464 26.78 -10.57 11.62
CA VAL A 464 25.98 -9.50 12.22
C VAL A 464 26.41 -9.26 13.66
N GLN A 465 26.14 -8.05 14.15
CA GLN A 465 26.35 -7.69 15.55
C GLN A 465 25.05 -7.22 16.17
N LYS A 466 24.83 -7.56 17.45
CA LYS A 466 23.70 -7.06 18.23
C LYS A 466 23.93 -5.59 18.57
N VAL A 467 22.99 -4.73 18.21
CA VAL A 467 23.08 -3.28 18.43
C VAL A 467 22.09 -2.75 19.46
N GLY A 468 21.13 -3.57 19.87
CA GLY A 468 20.07 -3.15 20.80
C GLY A 468 18.98 -4.19 20.97
N ARG A 469 17.87 -3.78 21.54
CA ARG A 469 16.69 -4.62 21.77
C ARG A 469 15.44 -3.75 21.77
N VAL A 470 14.32 -4.29 21.32
CA VAL A 470 13.03 -3.61 21.33
C VAL A 470 12.12 -4.28 22.35
N SER A 471 11.51 -3.47 23.22
CA SER A 471 10.38 -3.83 24.07
C SER A 471 9.08 -3.55 23.32
N ARG A 472 8.17 -4.52 23.30
CA ARG A 472 6.86 -4.40 22.62
C ARG A 472 5.74 -4.97 23.48
N ALA A 473 4.59 -4.28 23.47
CA ALA A 473 3.33 -4.80 23.97
C ALA A 473 2.29 -4.76 22.84
N ILE A 474 1.56 -5.86 22.66
CA ILE A 474 0.44 -5.99 21.73
C ILE A 474 -0.84 -6.02 22.56
N CYS A 475 -1.75 -5.10 22.29
CA CYS A 475 -2.96 -4.88 23.09
C CYS A 475 -4.20 -5.05 22.21
N ILE A 476 -5.15 -5.87 22.64
CA ILE A 476 -6.49 -5.95 22.04
C ILE A 476 -7.44 -5.13 22.89
N MET A 477 -8.24 -4.28 22.26
CA MET A 477 -9.16 -3.37 22.94
C MET A 477 -10.52 -3.38 22.26
N SER A 478 -11.55 -2.94 23.00
CA SER A 478 -12.94 -2.81 22.52
C SER A 478 -13.39 -1.35 22.34
N HIS A 479 -12.45 -0.41 22.28
CA HIS A 479 -12.73 1.02 22.14
C HIS A 479 -11.54 1.74 21.48
N PRO A 480 -11.76 2.94 20.90
CA PRO A 480 -10.67 3.78 20.43
C PRO A 480 -9.80 4.26 21.60
N ILE A 481 -8.58 4.71 21.29
CA ILE A 481 -7.69 5.28 22.31
C ILE A 481 -8.32 6.58 22.85
N PRO A 482 -8.42 6.76 24.17
CA PRO A 482 -8.90 8.00 24.78
C PRO A 482 -8.20 9.24 24.21
N GLU A 483 -8.90 10.37 24.15
CA GLU A 483 -8.36 11.66 23.66
C GLU A 483 -7.91 11.68 22.17
N THR A 484 -8.24 10.66 21.38
CA THR A 484 -7.95 10.62 19.92
C THR A 484 -9.12 11.03 19.02
N ASN A 485 -10.20 11.62 19.55
CA ASN A 485 -11.44 11.92 18.80
C ASN A 485 -12.06 10.66 18.15
N ASP A 486 -12.11 9.56 18.90
CA ASP A 486 -12.68 8.28 18.48
C ASP A 486 -12.04 7.71 17.19
N SER A 487 -10.75 8.00 16.96
CA SER A 487 -10.00 7.49 15.81
C SER A 487 -9.97 5.96 15.76
N HIS A 488 -10.27 5.40 14.59
CA HIS A 488 -10.15 3.99 14.26
C HIS A 488 -8.72 3.56 13.91
N SER A 489 -7.82 4.53 13.68
CA SER A 489 -6.38 4.33 13.64
C SER A 489 -5.63 5.58 14.09
N ALA A 490 -4.53 5.38 14.81
CA ALA A 490 -3.76 6.49 15.36
C ALA A 490 -2.27 6.13 15.48
N GLN A 491 -1.43 7.13 15.25
CA GLN A 491 -0.05 7.13 15.75
C GLN A 491 0.04 8.06 16.94
N VAL A 492 0.69 7.63 18.03
CA VAL A 492 1.10 8.52 19.12
C VAL A 492 2.60 8.39 19.33
N ILE A 493 3.31 9.52 19.33
CA ILE A 493 4.74 9.57 19.66
C ILE A 493 4.88 10.11 21.07
N LEU A 494 5.64 9.41 21.91
CA LEU A 494 5.97 9.81 23.26
C LEU A 494 7.47 10.14 23.31
N PRO A 495 7.83 11.42 23.15
CA PRO A 495 9.23 11.83 23.13
C PRO A 495 9.94 11.44 24.42
N GLN A 496 11.18 10.99 24.30
CA GLN A 496 12.01 10.48 25.38
C GLN A 496 12.08 11.43 26.59
N LYS A 497 12.16 12.75 26.35
CA LYS A 497 12.25 13.77 27.41
C LYS A 497 11.00 13.82 28.28
N GLN A 498 9.83 13.59 27.68
CA GLN A 498 8.54 13.60 28.39
C GLN A 498 8.42 12.39 29.33
N LEU A 499 9.19 11.33 29.08
CA LEU A 499 9.19 10.08 29.86
C LEU A 499 10.45 9.92 30.73
N GLY A 500 11.42 10.83 30.66
CA GLY A 500 12.71 10.68 31.33
C GLY A 500 13.55 9.50 30.80
N ARG A 501 13.39 9.18 29.51
CA ARG A 501 14.05 8.07 28.80
C ARG A 501 15.20 8.57 27.92
N LYS A 502 15.94 7.64 27.31
CA LYS A 502 16.96 7.89 26.27
C LYS A 502 16.46 7.57 24.86
N SER A 503 15.24 7.07 24.76
CA SER A 503 14.61 6.63 23.52
C SER A 503 13.12 6.90 23.58
N ASP A 504 12.58 7.35 22.45
CA ASP A 504 11.15 7.58 22.32
C ASP A 504 10.37 6.27 22.44
N MET A 505 9.16 6.40 22.96
CA MET A 505 8.16 5.34 22.91
C MET A 505 7.12 5.67 21.84
N TYR A 506 6.66 4.65 21.14
CA TYR A 506 5.73 4.76 20.03
C TYR A 506 4.48 3.96 20.30
N LEU A 507 3.35 4.52 19.90
CA LEU A 507 2.05 3.88 19.95
C LEU A 507 1.50 3.82 18.52
N PHE A 508 1.17 2.60 18.09
CA PHE A 508 0.46 2.34 16.85
C PHE A 508 -0.92 1.78 17.17
N CYS A 509 -1.97 2.20 16.47
CA CYS A 509 -3.28 1.59 16.57
C CYS A 509 -3.98 1.51 15.23
N CYS A 510 -4.55 0.35 14.94
CA CYS A 510 -5.51 0.12 13.86
C CYS A 510 -6.67 -0.74 14.39
N SER A 511 -7.80 -0.72 13.69
CA SER A 511 -9.01 -1.45 14.09
C SER A 511 -9.64 -2.17 12.91
N TYR A 512 -10.84 -2.69 13.13
CA TYR A 512 -11.70 -3.24 12.08
C TYR A 512 -11.89 -2.34 10.85
N ALA A 513 -11.72 -1.02 10.98
CA ALA A 513 -11.76 -0.10 9.83
C ALA A 513 -10.68 -0.37 8.77
N HIS A 514 -9.61 -1.08 9.16
CA HIS A 514 -8.51 -1.52 8.29
C HIS A 514 -8.58 -3.02 7.98
N ASN A 515 -9.64 -3.71 8.39
CA ASN A 515 -9.80 -5.16 8.27
C ASN A 515 -8.68 -5.98 8.95
N VAL A 516 -8.11 -5.44 10.03
CA VAL A 516 -7.09 -6.14 10.84
C VAL A 516 -7.66 -6.79 12.11
N ALA A 517 -8.92 -6.51 12.44
CA ALA A 517 -9.61 -7.04 13.61
C ALA A 517 -11.12 -7.16 13.35
N PRO A 518 -11.86 -7.97 14.14
CA PRO A 518 -13.32 -8.03 14.12
C PRO A 518 -13.98 -6.69 14.43
N LYS A 519 -15.20 -6.49 13.94
CA LYS A 519 -15.98 -5.27 14.19
C LYS A 519 -16.04 -4.94 15.69
N GLY A 520 -15.69 -3.69 16.03
CA GLY A 520 -15.63 -3.19 17.40
C GLY A 520 -14.30 -3.44 18.12
N LYS A 521 -13.37 -4.20 17.53
CA LYS A 521 -12.04 -4.46 18.11
C LYS A 521 -10.96 -3.57 17.50
N PHE A 522 -10.00 -3.23 18.35
CA PHE A 522 -8.83 -2.42 18.07
C PHE A 522 -7.57 -3.20 18.46
N ILE A 523 -6.51 -3.02 17.70
CA ILE A 523 -5.19 -3.59 17.98
C ILE A 523 -4.25 -2.40 18.14
N ALA A 524 -3.69 -2.27 19.34
CA ALA A 524 -2.70 -1.27 19.67
C ALA A 524 -1.36 -1.92 19.98
N PHE A 525 -0.28 -1.24 19.61
CA PHE A 525 1.09 -1.62 19.91
C PHE A 525 1.76 -0.49 20.65
N VAL A 526 2.46 -0.83 21.72
CA VAL A 526 3.37 0.09 22.42
C VAL A 526 4.78 -0.45 22.30
N THR A 527 5.67 0.33 21.70
CA THR A 527 7.05 -0.09 21.37
C THR A 527 8.07 0.95 21.79
N THR A 528 9.25 0.50 22.21
CA THR A 528 10.39 1.39 22.50
C THR A 528 11.71 0.61 22.38
N GLU A 529 12.82 1.32 22.23
CA GLU A 529 14.14 0.70 22.46
C GLU A 529 14.23 0.31 23.94
N ALA A 530 14.62 -0.91 24.22
CA ALA A 530 14.64 -1.46 25.57
C ALA A 530 15.82 -0.88 26.35
N GLU A 531 15.53 -0.16 27.42
CA GLU A 531 16.49 0.33 28.40
C GLU A 531 16.56 -0.61 29.63
N THR A 532 15.62 -1.56 29.71
CA THR A 532 15.51 -2.55 30.78
C THR A 532 15.15 -3.94 30.22
N GLU A 533 15.16 -4.97 31.08
CA GLU A 533 14.75 -6.33 30.73
C GLU A 533 13.26 -6.60 31.09
N HIS A 534 12.52 -5.58 31.53
CA HIS A 534 11.15 -5.66 32.05
C HIS A 534 10.18 -4.83 31.19
N PRO A 535 9.74 -5.35 30.03
CA PRO A 535 8.86 -4.61 29.12
C PRO A 535 7.55 -4.18 29.78
N GLU A 536 7.04 -4.94 30.75
CA GLU A 536 5.81 -4.63 31.49
C GLU A 536 5.90 -3.35 32.34
N VAL A 537 7.07 -3.04 32.88
CA VAL A 537 7.31 -1.80 33.63
C VAL A 537 7.64 -0.67 32.66
N GLU A 538 8.48 -0.97 31.68
CA GLU A 538 8.98 0.01 30.73
C GLU A 538 7.89 0.60 29.84
N LEU A 539 6.97 -0.22 29.35
CA LEU A 539 5.90 0.19 28.42
C LEU A 539 4.68 0.76 29.14
N LYS A 540 4.64 0.72 30.47
CA LYS A 540 3.50 1.16 31.28
C LYS A 540 3.00 2.58 30.93
N PRO A 541 3.86 3.60 30.73
CA PRO A 541 3.38 4.93 30.34
C PRO A 541 2.55 4.95 29.06
N GLY A 542 2.93 4.15 28.05
CA GLY A 542 2.16 4.04 26.80
C GLY A 542 0.91 3.18 26.96
N ILE A 543 0.97 2.11 27.76
CA ILE A 543 -0.18 1.24 28.06
C ILE A 543 -1.27 2.00 28.82
N ASP A 544 -0.89 2.86 29.77
CA ASP A 544 -1.84 3.64 30.56
C ASP A 544 -2.64 4.63 29.69
N LEU A 545 -2.11 5.04 28.52
CA LEU A 545 -2.82 5.88 27.54
C LEU A 545 -3.90 5.12 26.77
N LEU A 546 -3.82 3.79 26.69
CA LEU A 546 -4.78 2.98 25.95
C LEU A 546 -6.14 2.92 26.62
N GLY A 547 -6.23 3.12 27.95
CA GLY A 547 -7.46 2.85 28.72
C GLY A 547 -7.64 1.35 28.98
N PRO A 548 -8.87 0.86 29.19
CA PRO A 548 -9.13 -0.58 29.37
C PRO A 548 -8.62 -1.45 28.21
N VAL A 549 -7.78 -2.45 28.53
CA VAL A 549 -7.25 -3.40 27.56
C VAL A 549 -7.88 -4.78 27.82
N ASP A 550 -8.42 -5.40 26.77
CA ASP A 550 -9.05 -6.73 26.86
C ASP A 550 -7.99 -7.82 27.06
N GLU A 551 -6.88 -7.74 26.31
CA GLU A 551 -5.77 -8.69 26.38
C GLU A 551 -4.44 -8.02 26.01
N ILE A 552 -3.35 -8.45 26.66
CA ILE A 552 -2.00 -7.88 26.45
C ILE A 552 -0.91 -8.96 26.31
N PHE A 553 -0.10 -8.83 25.27
CA PHE A 553 1.05 -9.70 25.01
C PHE A 553 2.34 -8.89 25.04
N TYR A 554 3.22 -9.18 25.99
CA TYR A 554 4.56 -8.59 26.05
C TYR A 554 5.56 -9.43 25.26
N ASP A 555 6.45 -8.76 24.54
CA ASP A 555 7.51 -9.37 23.77
C ASP A 555 8.77 -8.51 23.81
N MET A 556 9.91 -9.15 23.59
CA MET A 556 11.18 -8.48 23.38
C MET A 556 11.97 -9.19 22.29
N TYR A 557 12.60 -8.42 21.41
CA TYR A 557 13.47 -8.98 20.37
C TYR A 557 14.75 -8.17 20.20
N ASP A 558 15.85 -8.87 19.91
CA ASP A 558 17.15 -8.26 19.69
C ASP A 558 17.24 -7.62 18.31
N ARG A 559 17.94 -6.48 18.22
CA ARG A 559 18.25 -5.84 16.94
C ARG A 559 19.68 -6.14 16.52
N PHE A 560 19.85 -6.45 15.24
CA PHE A 560 21.12 -6.75 14.61
C PHE A 560 21.38 -5.84 13.41
N GLU A 561 22.66 -5.56 13.17
CA GLU A 561 23.15 -4.85 11.98
C GLU A 561 24.32 -5.61 11.35
N PRO A 562 24.51 -5.55 10.02
CA PRO A 562 25.64 -6.19 9.35
C PRO A 562 26.98 -5.67 9.85
N CYS A 563 27.93 -6.58 10.08
CA CYS A 563 29.34 -6.24 10.35
C CYS A 563 30.30 -6.82 9.28
N ASN A 564 29.76 -7.41 8.21
CA ASN A 564 30.53 -7.99 7.13
C ASN A 564 30.97 -6.99 6.06
N ASP A 565 32.03 -7.36 5.34
CA ASP A 565 32.41 -6.71 4.08
C ASP A 565 31.65 -7.36 2.92
N HIS A 566 30.52 -6.73 2.56
CA HIS A 566 29.64 -7.16 1.49
C HIS A 566 30.28 -7.16 0.10
N GLU A 567 31.34 -6.38 -0.14
CA GLU A 567 32.06 -6.41 -1.42
C GLU A 567 32.96 -7.65 -1.51
N ALA A 568 33.56 -8.05 -0.39
CA ALA A 568 34.41 -9.23 -0.30
C ALA A 568 33.59 -10.53 -0.33
N ASP A 569 32.54 -10.64 0.49
CA ASP A 569 31.80 -11.89 0.66
C ASP A 569 30.56 -12.02 -0.24
N GLY A 570 30.09 -10.94 -0.86
CA GLY A 570 28.89 -10.95 -1.70
C GLY A 570 27.57 -11.12 -0.94
N CYS A 571 27.57 -10.93 0.39
CA CYS A 571 26.41 -11.03 1.25
C CYS A 571 25.89 -9.64 1.65
N PHE A 572 24.61 -9.38 1.40
CA PHE A 572 23.91 -8.14 1.71
C PHE A 572 22.87 -8.44 2.78
N ILE A 573 23.19 -8.10 4.02
CA ILE A 573 22.35 -8.44 5.18
C ILE A 573 21.56 -7.20 5.60
N SER A 574 20.24 -7.33 5.73
CA SER A 574 19.39 -6.24 6.20
C SER A 574 19.54 -6.01 7.70
N THR A 575 19.20 -4.82 8.17
CA THR A 575 19.13 -4.53 9.61
C THR A 575 17.83 -5.07 10.22
N SER A 576 17.81 -5.39 11.51
CA SER A 576 16.56 -5.69 12.21
C SER A 576 15.65 -4.46 12.28
N TYR A 577 14.33 -4.67 12.33
CA TYR A 577 13.37 -3.57 12.48
C TYR A 577 13.52 -2.86 13.83
N ASP A 578 13.53 -1.54 13.78
CA ASP A 578 13.58 -0.66 14.94
C ASP A 578 12.17 -0.44 15.56
N PRO A 579 12.06 0.18 16.75
CA PRO A 579 10.79 0.29 17.48
C PRO A 579 9.84 1.34 16.88
N THR A 580 10.26 2.10 15.86
CA THR A 580 9.45 3.15 15.25
C THR A 580 8.16 2.60 14.65
N THR A 581 7.10 3.39 14.61
CA THR A 581 5.80 2.99 14.03
C THR A 581 5.61 3.49 12.60
N HIS A 582 6.70 3.80 11.89
CA HIS A 582 6.69 4.24 10.49
C HIS A 582 7.85 3.61 9.70
N PHE A 583 7.78 3.68 8.37
CA PHE A 583 8.70 2.95 7.49
C PHE A 583 10.03 3.65 7.13
N GLU A 584 10.25 4.90 7.52
CA GLU A 584 11.40 5.71 7.05
C GLU A 584 12.77 5.03 7.18
N THR A 585 13.10 4.45 8.34
CA THR A 585 14.37 3.73 8.53
C THR A 585 14.42 2.42 7.76
N THR A 586 13.28 1.75 7.63
CA THR A 586 13.15 0.47 6.92
C THR A 586 13.37 0.65 5.41
N VAL A 587 12.74 1.66 4.80
CA VAL A 587 12.92 1.92 3.37
C VAL A 587 14.31 2.47 3.05
N LYS A 588 14.91 3.27 3.95
CA LYS A 588 16.29 3.73 3.81
C LYS A 588 17.27 2.56 3.73
N ASP A 589 17.08 1.53 4.55
CA ASP A 589 17.88 0.30 4.52
C ASP A 589 17.73 -0.44 3.18
N VAL A 590 16.48 -0.60 2.70
CA VAL A 590 16.19 -1.26 1.41
C VAL A 590 16.83 -0.51 0.22
N VAL A 591 16.65 0.81 0.16
CA VAL A 591 17.24 1.64 -0.92
C VAL A 591 18.76 1.61 -0.85
N GLY A 592 19.34 1.66 0.36
CA GLY A 592 20.77 1.52 0.57
C GLY A 592 21.31 0.17 0.07
N MET A 593 20.64 -0.93 0.39
CA MET A 593 20.99 -2.26 -0.10
C MET A 593 20.87 -2.34 -1.63
N TYR A 594 19.78 -1.83 -2.21
CA TYR A 594 19.62 -1.77 -3.67
C TYR A 594 20.79 -1.05 -4.34
N SER A 595 21.22 0.08 -3.80
CA SER A 595 22.37 0.81 -4.33
C SER A 595 23.69 0.05 -4.19
N LYS A 596 23.96 -0.59 -3.05
CA LYS A 596 25.15 -1.45 -2.86
C LYS A 596 25.14 -2.64 -3.82
N ILE A 597 23.97 -3.21 -4.09
CA ILE A 597 23.83 -4.38 -4.98
C ILE A 597 24.01 -3.99 -6.45
N THR A 598 23.38 -2.92 -6.89
CA THR A 598 23.31 -2.56 -8.32
C THR A 598 24.40 -1.58 -8.75
N GLY A 599 25.01 -0.85 -7.80
CA GLY A 599 25.87 0.29 -8.08
C GLY A 599 25.12 1.53 -8.59
N LYS A 600 23.78 1.52 -8.56
CA LYS A 600 22.92 2.60 -9.07
C LYS A 600 22.23 3.34 -7.92
N VAL A 601 21.94 4.63 -8.12
CA VAL A 601 21.02 5.36 -7.26
C VAL A 601 19.60 5.11 -7.76
N LEU A 602 18.70 4.66 -6.88
CA LEU A 602 17.30 4.43 -7.24
C LEU A 602 16.60 5.76 -7.50
N ASP A 603 16.10 5.96 -8.72
CA ASP A 603 15.37 7.16 -9.08
C ASP A 603 13.90 7.05 -8.64
N LEU A 604 13.56 7.79 -7.58
CA LEU A 604 12.23 7.89 -7.00
C LEU A 604 11.52 9.21 -7.36
N SER A 605 11.94 9.87 -8.46
CA SER A 605 11.26 11.04 -9.03
C SER A 605 9.94 10.65 -9.71
N VAL A 606 9.01 10.11 -8.92
CA VAL A 606 7.63 9.88 -9.34
C VAL A 606 6.79 11.13 -9.10
N ASP A 607 6.02 11.52 -10.11
CA ASP A 607 5.01 12.57 -9.99
C ASP A 607 3.83 12.04 -9.17
N LEU A 608 3.77 12.48 -7.91
CA LEU A 608 2.71 12.09 -6.98
C LEU A 608 1.38 12.83 -7.24
N SER A 609 1.38 13.88 -8.07
CA SER A 609 0.18 14.70 -8.35
C SER A 609 -0.90 13.95 -9.12
N ALA A 610 -0.52 12.92 -9.89
CA ALA A 610 -1.44 12.06 -10.63
C ALA A 610 -2.14 11.01 -9.74
N ALA A 611 -1.61 10.71 -8.55
CA ALA A 611 -2.15 9.71 -7.63
C ALA A 611 -3.16 10.27 -6.62
N SER A 612 -3.48 11.56 -6.70
CA SER A 612 -4.39 12.29 -5.81
C SER A 612 -5.84 12.40 -6.34
N ALA A 613 -6.28 11.45 -7.18
CA ALA A 613 -7.65 11.44 -7.72
C ALA A 613 -8.26 10.04 -7.70
N ALA A 614 -8.73 9.63 -6.52
CA ALA A 614 -9.83 8.69 -6.39
C ALA A 614 -10.71 9.19 -5.24
N THR A 615 -11.40 10.30 -5.49
CA THR A 615 -12.58 10.67 -4.71
C THR A 615 -13.71 9.74 -5.11
N GLU A 616 -14.30 9.08 -4.12
CA GLU A 616 -15.56 8.36 -4.23
C GLU A 616 -16.62 9.27 -4.87
N ASP A 617 -17.22 8.81 -5.98
CA ASP A 617 -18.56 9.22 -6.42
C ASP A 617 -19.56 8.20 -5.86
#